data_AF-A0A522FHG5-F1
#
_entry.id   AF-A0A522FHG5-F1
#
_cell.length_a   1.000
_cell.length_b   1.000
_cell.length_c   1.000
_cell.angle_alpha   90.00
_cell.angle_beta   90.00
_cell.angle_gamma   90.00
#
_symmetry.space_group_name_H-M   'P 1'
#
loop_
_entity.id
_entity.type
_entity.pdbx_description
1 polymer ?
#
loop_
_entity_poly.entity_id
_entity_poly.type
_entity_poly.pdbx_seq_one_letter_code
_entity_poly.pdbx_strand_id
1 'polypeptide(L)'
;MNQDYFNQWSELAKKMQEPFQDIMELNIKTLQGLSYLKPEDLTQVKKPEDVLEKQIAIVVDNGHKTLDYMQKSFYIIEHALLNVVEEAKKTVKKQ
;
A
#
# COMPACT_ATOMS: atom_id res chain seq x y z
N MET A 1 -20.40 28.93 13.75
CA MET A 1 -19.81 27.78 14.48
C MET A 1 -20.01 26.46 13.74
N ASN A 2 -21.21 25.95 13.45
CA ASN A 2 -21.36 24.63 12.77
C ASN A 2 -20.85 24.57 11.30
N GLN A 3 -20.92 25.67 10.55
CA GLN A 3 -20.47 25.70 9.14
C GLN A 3 -18.95 25.61 9.00
N ASP A 4 -18.18 26.26 9.87
CA ASP A 4 -16.71 26.27 9.77
C ASP A 4 -16.12 24.89 10.05
N TYR A 5 -16.67 24.18 11.05
CA TYR A 5 -16.30 22.79 11.32
C TYR A 5 -16.66 21.89 10.14
N PHE A 6 -17.87 22.01 9.60
CA PHE A 6 -18.28 21.21 8.44
C PHE A 6 -17.36 21.41 7.23
N ASN A 7 -16.97 22.65 6.96
CA ASN A 7 -16.04 22.98 5.87
C ASN A 7 -14.65 22.40 6.11
N GLN A 8 -14.11 22.49 7.33
CA GLN A 8 -12.82 21.89 7.68
C GLN A 8 -12.81 20.36 7.52
N TRP A 9 -13.87 19.69 7.97
CA TRP A 9 -14.03 18.24 7.81
C TRP A 9 -14.16 17.83 6.33
N SER A 10 -14.88 18.62 5.53
CA SER A 10 -15.02 18.38 4.09
C SER A 10 -13.68 18.51 3.37
N GLU A 11 -12.88 19.53 3.70
CA GLU A 11 -11.56 19.74 3.10
C GLU A 11 -10.55 18.64 3.52
N LEU A 12 -10.60 18.19 4.78
CA LEU A 12 -9.82 17.02 5.21
C LEU A 12 -10.23 15.75 4.46
N ALA A 13 -11.53 15.51 4.28
CA ALA A 13 -12.04 14.34 3.57
C ALA A 13 -11.58 14.32 2.10
N LYS A 14 -11.63 15.47 1.40
CA LYS A 14 -11.13 15.57 0.02
C LYS A 14 -9.64 15.26 -0.09
N LYS A 15 -8.84 15.75 0.86
CA LYS A 15 -7.38 15.52 0.86
C LYS A 15 -6.99 14.10 1.23
N MET A 16 -7.82 13.40 2.01
CA MET A 16 -7.61 12.00 2.36
C MET A 16 -8.16 11.02 1.32
N GLN A 17 -9.00 11.49 0.38
CA GLN A 17 -9.56 10.66 -0.67
C GLN A 17 -8.48 10.04 -1.56
N GLU A 18 -7.54 10.86 -2.03
CA GLU A 18 -6.44 10.42 -2.90
C GLU A 18 -5.53 9.37 -2.24
N PRO A 19 -4.94 9.60 -1.04
CA PRO A 19 -4.09 8.59 -0.40
C PRO A 19 -4.85 7.31 -0.05
N PHE A 20 -6.17 7.39 0.21
CA PHE A 20 -6.97 6.19 0.41
C PHE A 20 -7.14 5.39 -0.89
N GLN A 21 -7.37 6.06 -2.02
CA GLN A 21 -7.43 5.42 -3.33
C GLN A 21 -6.08 4.78 -3.68
N ASP A 22 -4.97 5.47 -3.43
CA ASP A 22 -3.63 4.95 -3.69
C ASP A 22 -3.33 3.69 -2.86
N ILE A 23 -3.67 3.68 -1.56
CA ILE A 23 -3.53 2.50 -0.72
C ILE A 23 -4.42 1.35 -1.21
N MET A 24 -5.66 1.63 -1.61
CA MET A 24 -6.57 0.61 -2.14
C MET A 24 -6.00 -0.02 -3.42
N GLU A 25 -5.55 0.80 -4.36
CA GLU A 25 -4.93 0.34 -5.60
C GLU A 25 -3.66 -0.48 -5.32
N LEU A 26 -2.83 0.00 -4.39
CA LEU A 26 -1.61 -0.68 -3.96
C LEU A 26 -1.93 -2.05 -3.34
N ASN A 27 -2.94 -2.15 -2.48
CA ASN A 27 -3.38 -3.40 -1.87
C ASN A 27 -3.86 -4.40 -2.93
N ILE A 28 -4.67 -3.95 -3.88
CA ILE A 28 -5.18 -4.79 -4.97
C ILE A 28 -4.01 -5.32 -5.81
N LYS A 29 -3.10 -4.44 -6.25
CA LYS A 29 -1.93 -4.82 -7.04
C LYS A 29 -1.04 -5.80 -6.29
N THR A 30 -0.84 -5.60 -4.99
CA THR A 30 0.00 -6.48 -4.18
C THR A 30 -0.61 -7.86 -4.06
N LEU A 31 -1.90 -7.95 -3.73
CA LEU A 31 -2.61 -9.23 -3.63
C LEU A 31 -2.64 -9.98 -4.97
N GLN A 32 -2.87 -9.27 -6.09
CA GLN A 32 -2.81 -9.85 -7.43
C GLN A 32 -1.39 -10.28 -7.83
N GLY A 33 -0.38 -9.61 -7.29
CA GLY A 33 1.01 -9.88 -7.58
C GLY A 33 1.61 -11.03 -6.78
N LEU A 34 1.02 -11.46 -5.66
CA LEU A 34 1.57 -12.54 -4.84
C LEU A 34 1.63 -13.86 -5.60
N SER A 35 2.81 -14.48 -5.56
CA SER A 35 3.06 -15.78 -6.15
C SER A 35 2.69 -16.88 -5.15
N TYR A 36 2.12 -17.96 -5.65
CA TYR A 36 1.85 -19.16 -4.87
C TYR A 36 2.09 -20.38 -5.76
N LEU A 37 2.31 -21.53 -5.12
CA LEU A 37 2.53 -22.77 -5.84
C LEU A 37 1.21 -23.22 -6.48
N LYS A 38 1.15 -23.26 -7.81
CA LYS A 38 -0.04 -23.72 -8.52
C LYS A 38 -0.02 -25.25 -8.66
N PRO A 39 -1.18 -25.92 -8.74
CA PRO A 39 -1.24 -27.34 -9.03
C PRO A 39 -0.51 -27.71 -10.33
N GLU A 40 -0.53 -26.82 -11.31
CA GLU A 40 0.18 -26.93 -12.59
C GLU A 40 1.69 -27.07 -12.39
N ASP A 41 2.26 -26.33 -11.43
CA ASP A 41 3.69 -26.32 -11.14
C ASP A 41 4.19 -27.63 -10.52
N LEU A 42 3.27 -28.37 -9.89
CA LEU A 42 3.55 -29.69 -9.30
C LEU A 42 3.65 -30.78 -10.36
N THR A 43 2.99 -30.62 -11.52
CA THR A 43 3.07 -31.61 -12.62
C THR A 43 4.48 -31.69 -13.23
N GLN A 44 5.32 -30.67 -12.99
CA GLN A 44 6.69 -30.60 -13.48
C GLN A 44 7.74 -31.07 -12.45
N VAL A 45 7.31 -31.41 -11.24
CA VAL A 45 8.18 -31.89 -10.16
C VAL A 45 8.63 -33.31 -10.49
N LYS A 46 9.94 -33.51 -10.65
CA LYS A 46 10.54 -34.83 -10.94
C LYS A 46 11.14 -35.45 -9.69
N LYS A 47 11.55 -34.61 -8.73
CA LYS A 47 12.11 -35.04 -7.45
C LYS A 47 11.58 -34.17 -6.29
N PRO A 48 11.55 -34.68 -5.06
CA PRO A 48 11.10 -33.90 -3.90
C PRO A 48 11.85 -32.58 -3.69
N GLU A 49 13.12 -32.51 -4.07
CA GLU A 49 13.95 -31.31 -3.94
C GLU A 49 13.44 -30.15 -4.83
N ASP A 50 12.86 -30.46 -5.99
CA ASP A 50 12.31 -29.45 -6.91
C ASP A 50 11.17 -28.64 -6.25
N VAL A 51 10.44 -29.25 -5.31
CA VAL A 51 9.37 -28.57 -4.54
C VAL A 51 9.97 -27.55 -3.59
N LEU A 52 11.08 -27.89 -2.93
CA LEU A 52 11.76 -27.00 -2.00
C LEU A 52 12.36 -25.80 -2.74
N GLU A 53 13.00 -26.04 -3.88
CA GLU A 53 13.54 -24.97 -4.74
C GLU A 53 12.44 -24.00 -5.20
N LYS A 54 11.29 -24.52 -5.64
CA LYS A 54 10.11 -23.70 -6.00
C LYS A 54 9.59 -22.88 -4.82
N GLN A 55 9.50 -23.45 -3.62
CA GLN A 55 9.06 -22.71 -2.43
C GLN A 55 10.04 -21.58 -2.06
N ILE A 56 11.34 -21.82 -2.12
CA ILE A 56 12.35 -20.79 -1.87
C ILE A 56 12.20 -19.66 -2.89
N ALA A 57 12.06 -19.98 -4.17
CA ALA A 57 11.86 -18.99 -5.22
C ALA A 57 10.61 -18.14 -4.98
N ILE A 58 9.48 -18.76 -4.60
CA ILE A 58 8.24 -18.06 -4.27
C ILE A 58 8.42 -17.15 -3.05
N VAL A 59 9.10 -17.63 -1.99
CA VAL A 59 9.35 -16.83 -0.78
C VAL A 59 10.22 -15.62 -1.09
N VAL A 60 11.26 -15.79 -1.90
CA VAL A 60 12.15 -14.68 -2.31
C VAL A 60 11.38 -13.65 -3.14
N ASP A 61 10.62 -14.11 -4.14
CA ASP A 61 9.80 -13.24 -5.00
C ASP A 61 8.72 -12.49 -4.20
N ASN A 62 7.97 -13.19 -3.35
CA ASN A 62 6.99 -12.57 -2.45
C ASN A 62 7.64 -11.64 -1.43
N GLY A 63 8.85 -11.95 -0.96
CA GLY A 63 9.63 -11.09 -0.08
C GLY A 63 9.94 -9.75 -0.75
N HIS A 64 10.38 -9.76 -2.00
CA HIS A 64 10.60 -8.54 -2.78
C HIS A 64 9.32 -7.73 -2.97
N LYS A 65 8.21 -8.40 -3.33
CA LYS A 65 6.89 -7.74 -3.50
C LYS A 65 6.39 -7.12 -2.19
N THR A 66 6.60 -7.81 -1.07
CA THR A 66 6.22 -7.32 0.25
C THR A 66 7.06 -6.11 0.65
N LEU A 67 8.37 -6.14 0.40
CA LEU A 67 9.25 -5.00 0.67
C LEU A 67 8.87 -3.78 -0.18
N ASP A 68 8.61 -3.98 -1.46
CA ASP A 68 8.13 -2.93 -2.38
C ASP A 68 6.78 -2.35 -1.92
N TYR A 69 5.85 -3.20 -1.51
CA TYR A 69 4.58 -2.79 -0.91
C TYR A 69 4.79 -1.91 0.32
N MET A 70 5.64 -2.32 1.27
CA MET A 70 5.92 -1.53 2.47
C MET A 70 6.51 -0.16 2.10
N GLN A 71 7.47 -0.13 1.19
CA GLN A 71 8.10 1.12 0.75
C GLN A 71 7.09 2.09 0.13
N LYS A 72 6.22 1.60 -0.77
CA LYS A 72 5.16 2.41 -1.40
C LYS A 72 4.11 2.86 -0.39
N SER A 73 3.74 1.99 0.55
CA SER A 73 2.78 2.33 1.61
C SER A 73 3.31 3.46 2.50
N PHE A 74 4.58 3.39 2.90
CA PHE A 74 5.21 4.48 3.66
C PHE A 74 5.26 5.78 2.87
N TYR A 75 5.60 5.72 1.59
CA TYR A 75 5.62 6.90 0.72
C TYR A 75 4.24 7.59 0.66
N ILE A 76 3.15 6.84 0.46
CA ILE A 76 1.79 7.38 0.42
C ILE A 76 1.41 8.02 1.76
N ILE A 77 1.67 7.31 2.87
CA ILE A 77 1.34 7.79 4.21
C ILE A 77 2.15 9.05 4.56
N GLU A 78 3.45 9.06 4.26
CA GLU A 78 4.31 10.22 4.49
C GLU A 78 3.80 11.45 3.73
N HIS A 79 3.48 11.30 2.44
CA HIS A 79 2.95 12.41 1.64
C HIS A 79 1.61 12.92 2.19
N ALA A 80 0.71 12.00 2.57
CA ALA A 80 -0.56 12.38 3.19
C ALA A 80 -0.35 13.17 4.49
N LEU A 81 0.56 12.71 5.36
CA LEU A 81 0.88 13.39 6.62
C LEU A 81 1.52 14.77 6.39
N LEU A 82 2.46 14.88 5.46
CA LEU A 82 3.07 16.17 5.10
C LEU A 82 2.03 17.17 4.62
N ASN A 83 1.11 16.75 3.75
CA ASN A 83 0.00 17.60 3.28
C ASN A 83 -0.89 18.10 4.41
N VAL A 84 -1.18 17.25 5.40
CA VAL A 84 -1.96 17.63 6.59
C VAL A 84 -1.19 18.63 7.46
N VAL A 85 0.10 18.38 7.72
CA VAL A 85 0.95 19.26 8.54
C VAL A 85 1.13 20.64 7.90
N GLU A 86 1.31 20.71 6.59
CA GLU A 86 1.40 21.98 5.87
C GLU A 86 0.11 22.80 5.97
N GLU A 87 -1.04 22.14 5.92
CA GLU A 87 -2.33 22.81 6.09
C GLU A 87 -2.51 23.34 7.52
N ALA A 88 -2.16 22.54 8.53
CA ALA A 88 -2.20 22.98 9.92
C ALA A 88 -1.33 24.23 10.14
N LYS A 89 -0.14 24.29 9.53
CA LYS A 89 0.74 25.47 9.56
C LYS A 89 0.12 26.69 8.88
N LYS A 90 -0.63 26.52 7.78
CA LYS A 90 -1.32 27.62 7.08
C LYS A 90 -2.47 28.19 7.94
N THR A 91 -3.19 27.34 8.64
CA THR A 91 -4.27 27.76 9.56
C THR A 91 -3.73 28.54 10.75
N VAL A 92 -2.60 28.12 11.32
CA VAL A 92 -1.94 28.84 12.44
C VAL A 92 -1.38 30.20 12.00
N LYS A 93 -0.84 30.34 10.78
CA LYS A 93 -0.31 31.62 10.26
C LYS A 93 -1.38 32.63 9.84
N LYS A 94 -2.64 32.22 9.72
CA LYS A 94 -3.78 33.10 9.40
C LYS A 94 -4.50 33.63 10.65
N GLN A 95 -4.13 33.17 11.85
CA GLN A 95 -4.51 33.73 13.15
C GLN A 95 -3.46 34.72 13.63
#